data_AF-A0A923LXQ0-F1
#
_entry.id   AF-A0A923LXQ0-F1
#
_cell.length_a   1.000
_cell.length_b   1.000
_cell.length_c   1.000
_cell.angle_alpha   90.00
_cell.angle_beta   90.00
_cell.angle_gamma   90.00
#
_symmetry.space_group_name_H-M   'P 1'
#
loop_
_entity.id
_entity.type
_entity.pdbx_description
1 polymer ?
#
loop_
_entity_poly.entity_id
_entity_poly.type
_entity_poly.pdbx_seq_one_letter_code
_entity_poly.pdbx_strand_id
1 'polypeptide(L)' 'MCVATKSRAEYFRKRRETLKMFAVMIERDTLDELDAKIAAQGKTRSDWLREKISEELSK' A
#
# COMPACT_ATOMS: atom_id res chain seq x y z
N MET A 1 -36.54 1.96 -7.43
CA MET A 1 -35.94 3.02 -6.60
C MET A 1 -34.41 2.85 -6.63
N CYS A 2 -33.70 3.56 -7.51
CA CYS A 2 -32.25 3.37 -7.69
C CYS A 2 -31.48 4.28 -6.72
N VAL A 3 -30.95 3.69 -5.65
CA VAL A 3 -30.23 4.39 -4.60
C VAL A 3 -28.79 4.74 -5.06
N ALA A 4 -28.51 6.04 -5.18
CA ALA A 4 -27.21 6.69 -5.04
C ALA A 4 -25.98 6.06 -5.74
N THR A 5 -26.05 5.77 -7.04
CA THR A 5 -24.86 5.41 -7.85
C THR A 5 -23.84 6.53 -7.96
N LYS A 6 -24.27 7.81 -7.95
CA LYS A 6 -23.37 8.97 -8.06
C LYS A 6 -22.42 9.11 -6.87
N SER A 7 -22.90 8.94 -5.63
CA SER A 7 -22.07 9.08 -4.42
C SER A 7 -20.99 7.99 -4.34
N ARG A 8 -21.35 6.75 -4.68
CA ARG A 8 -20.40 5.63 -4.66
C ARG A 8 -19.36 5.72 -5.77
N ALA A 9 -19.77 6.12 -6.98
CA ALA A 9 -18.85 6.32 -8.10
C ALA A 9 -17.83 7.44 -7.81
N GLU A 10 -18.28 8.56 -7.24
CA GLU A 10 -17.40 9.67 -6.84
C GLU A 10 -16.43 9.27 -5.73
N TYR A 11 -16.86 8.49 -4.73
CA TYR A 11 -15.98 7.93 -3.71
C TYR A 11 -14.87 7.05 -4.32
N PHE A 12 -15.22 6.18 -5.27
CA PHE A 12 -14.24 5.34 -5.95
C PHE A 12 -13.32 6.12 -6.91
N ARG A 13 -13.75 7.27 -7.43
CA ARG A 13 -12.90 8.17 -8.24
C ARG A 13 -11.88 8.88 -7.36
N LYS A 14 -12.32 9.58 -6.31
CA LYS A 14 -11.43 10.25 -5.35
C LYS A 14 -10.41 9.30 -4.72
N ARG A 15 -10.81 8.06 -4.42
CA ARG A 15 -9.91 7.04 -3.87
C ARG A 15 -8.77 6.66 -4.83
N ARG A 16 -9.03 6.63 -6.15
CA ARG A 16 -8.01 6.33 -7.17
C ARG A 16 -7.13 7.54 -7.49
N GLU A 17 -7.64 8.75 -7.32
CA GLU A 17 -6.87 9.99 -7.48
C GLU A 17 -5.90 10.21 -6.31
N THR A 18 -6.32 9.87 -5.08
CA THR A 18 -5.54 10.10 -3.86
C THR A 18 -4.57 8.97 -3.53
N LEU A 19 -4.89 7.73 -3.90
CA LEU A 19 -4.09 6.55 -3.57
C LEU A 19 -3.66 5.84 -4.85
N LYS A 20 -2.35 5.82 -5.11
CA LYS A 20 -1.75 4.98 -6.16
C LYS A 20 -1.24 3.69 -5.53
N MET A 21 -1.50 2.56 -6.21
CA MET A 21 -0.92 1.27 -5.83
C MET A 21 0.43 1.10 -6.51
N PHE A 22 1.45 0.75 -5.72
CA PHE A 22 2.76 0.34 -6.22
C PHE A 22 2.83 -1.19 -6.14
N ALA A 23 2.68 -1.86 -7.29
CA ALA A 23 2.79 -3.30 -7.40
C ALA A 23 4.01 -3.63 -8.24
N VAL A 24 4.99 -4.28 -7.61
CA VAL A 24 6.20 -4.77 -8.27
C VAL A 24 6.30 -6.27 -8.01
N MET A 25 6.59 -7.03 -9.06
CA MET A 25 6.91 -8.45 -8.92
C MET A 25 8.35 -8.57 -8.46
N ILE A 26 8.55 -9.23 -7.33
CA ILE A 26 9.87 -9.57 -6.80
C ILE A 26 9.96 -11.09 -6.61
N GLU A 27 11.18 -11.59 -6.49
CA GLU A 27 11.42 -13.02 -6.25
C GLU A 27 10.82 -13.45 -4.91
N ARG A 28 10.27 -14.68 -4.89
CA ARG A 28 9.58 -15.22 -3.71
C ARG A 28 10.51 -15.31 -2.50
N ASP A 29 11.75 -15.71 -2.72
CA ASP A 29 12.76 -15.87 -1.67
C ASP A 29 13.05 -14.53 -0.98
N THR A 30 13.27 -13.47 -1.78
CA THR A 30 13.47 -12.12 -1.29
C THR A 30 12.27 -11.58 -0.52
N LEU A 31 11.05 -11.90 -0.96
CA LEU A 31 9.84 -11.50 -0.24
C LEU A 31 9.72 -12.21 1.10
N ASP A 32 10.07 -13.50 1.17
CA ASP A 32 10.02 -14.30 2.39
C ASP A 32 11.05 -13.82 3.44
N GLU A 33 12.27 -13.53 3.00
CA GLU A 33 13.30 -12.91 3.84
C GLU A 33 12.87 -11.54 4.38
N LEU A 34 12.23 -10.73 3.52
CA LEU A 34 11.71 -9.42 3.90
C LEU A 34 10.57 -9.56 4.92
N ASP A 35 9.66 -10.51 4.70
CA ASP A 35 8.58 -10.83 5.62
C ASP A 35 9.10 -11.26 7.00
N ALA A 36 10.11 -12.12 7.04
CA ALA A 36 10.74 -12.55 8.28
C ALA A 36 11.38 -11.35 9.02
N LYS A 37 12.06 -10.44 8.31
CA LYS A 37 12.63 -9.22 8.89
C LYS A 37 11.56 -8.26 9.44
N ILE A 38 10.45 -8.10 8.72
CA ILE A 38 9.33 -7.25 9.14
C ILE A 38 8.62 -7.85 10.36
N ALA A 39 8.39 -9.17 10.35
CA ALA A 39 7.81 -9.90 11.47
C ALA A 39 8.68 -9.81 12.72
N ALA A 40 10.02 -9.92 12.59
CA ALA A 40 10.95 -9.74 13.69
C ALA A 40 10.91 -8.33 14.31
N GLN A 41 10.57 -7.31 13.52
CA GLN A 41 10.38 -5.94 13.99
C GLN A 41 8.97 -5.67 14.57
N GLY A 42 8.07 -6.67 14.50
CA GLY A 42 6.69 -6.53 14.97
C GLY A 42 5.84 -5.57 14.12
N LYS A 43 6.28 -5.25 12.90
CA LYS A 43 5.62 -4.30 12.00
C LYS A 43 4.79 -5.02 10.94
N THR A 44 3.92 -4.29 10.25
CA THR A 44 3.21 -4.80 9.08
C THR A 44 3.94 -4.41 7.80
N ARG A 45 3.77 -5.18 6.71
CA ARG A 45 4.39 -4.87 5.40
C ARG A 45 4.07 -3.45 4.92
N SER A 46 2.84 -3.01 5.16
CA SER A 46 2.39 -1.67 4.77
C SER A 46 3.06 -0.57 5.57
N ASP A 47 3.33 -0.81 6.86
CA ASP A 47 3.99 0.14 7.74
C ASP A 47 5.48 0.27 7.39
N TRP A 48 6.16 -0.88 7.24
CA TRP A 48 7.55 -0.94 6.79
C TRP A 48 7.77 -0.22 5.44
N LEU A 49 6.87 -0.44 4.48
CA LEU A 49 6.96 0.20 3.17
C LEU A 49 6.76 1.71 3.27
N ARG A 50 5.83 2.18 4.12
CA ARG A 50 5.61 3.63 4.35
C ARG A 50 6.81 4.29 5.01
N GLU A 51 7.42 3.65 6.00
CA GLU A 51 8.63 4.14 6.66
C GLU A 51 9.79 4.24 5.66
N LYS A 52 10.05 3.17 4.89
CA LYS A 52 11.12 3.17 3.87
C LYS A 52 10.91 4.24 2.81
N ILE A 53 9.68 4.42 2.33
CA ILE A 53 9.35 5.49 1.38
C ILE A 53 9.56 6.87 2.02
N SER A 54 9.19 7.04 3.29
CA SER A 54 9.40 8.30 4.01
C SER A 54 10.89 8.61 4.20
N GLU A 55 11.71 7.60 4.51
CA GLU A 55 13.18 7.75 4.59
C GLU A 55 13.79 8.22 3.27
N GLU A 56 13.36 7.63 2.15
CA GLU A 56 13.84 8.00 0.80
C GLU A 56 13.35 9.38 0.34
N LEU A 57 12.12 9.77 0.70
CA LEU A 57 11.54 11.08 0.35
C LEU A 57 12.06 12.24 1.22
N SER A 58 12.64 11.95 2.38
CA SER A 58 13.19 12.97 3.30
C SER A 58 14.63 13.37 2.97
N LYS A 59 15.15 12.98 1.79
CA LYS A 59 16.53 13.24 1.36
C LYS A 59 16.60 14.21 0.18
#